data_AF-A0A379WNC5-F1
#
_entry.id   AF-A0A379WNC5-F1
#
_cell.length_a   1.000
_cell.length_b   1.000
_cell.length_c   1.000
_cell.angle_alpha   90.00
_cell.angle_beta   90.00
_cell.angle_gamma   90.00
#
_symmetry.space_group_name_H-M   'P 1'
#
loop_
_entity.id
_entity.type
_entity.pdbx_description
1 polymer ?
#
loop_
_entity_poly.entity_id
_entity_poly.type
_entity_poly.pdbx_seq_one_letter_code
_entity_poly.pdbx_strand_id
1 'polypeptide(L)'
;MSQQGLEALLRPKSIAVIGASMKPHRAGYLMMRNLLAGGFNGPVLPVTPAWKAVLGVMAWPDIASLPFTPDLAILCTNASRNPALLDALGAKGCKRALSFLLHVAT
;
A
#
# COMPACT_ATOMS: atom_id res chain seq x y z
N MET A 1 -10.80 -8.30 20.69
CA MET A 1 -10.82 -7.47 19.47
C MET A 1 -12.15 -7.68 18.77
N SER A 2 -12.90 -6.63 18.41
CA SER A 2 -14.22 -6.78 17.80
C SER A 2 -14.11 -7.35 16.38
N GLN A 3 -15.04 -8.24 16.00
CA GLN A 3 -15.08 -8.87 14.66
C GLN A 3 -15.04 -7.84 13.50
N GLN A 4 -15.58 -6.64 13.71
CA GLN A 4 -15.57 -5.53 12.76
C GLN A 4 -14.17 -5.06 12.34
N GLY A 5 -13.18 -5.14 13.23
CA GLY A 5 -11.80 -4.74 12.91
C GLY A 5 -11.13 -5.68 11.91
N LEU A 6 -11.42 -6.98 12.04
CA LEU A 6 -10.87 -8.03 11.19
C LEU A 6 -11.57 -8.06 9.83
N GLU A 7 -12.90 -7.95 9.79
CA GLU A 7 -13.64 -7.93 8.52
C GLU A 7 -13.18 -6.80 7.58
N ALA A 8 -12.92 -5.62 8.13
CA ALA A 8 -12.42 -4.49 7.36
C ALA A 8 -10.97 -4.66 6.87
N LEU A 9 -10.18 -5.52 7.53
CA LEU A 9 -8.86 -5.93 7.06
C LEU A 9 -8.95 -7.02 5.98
N LEU A 10 -9.97 -7.89 6.07
CA LEU A 10 -10.23 -8.96 5.10
C LEU A 10 -10.93 -8.48 3.82
N ARG A 11 -11.64 -7.34 3.86
CA ARG A 11 -12.43 -6.80 2.73
C ARG A 11 -12.29 -5.27 2.59
N PRO A 12 -11.08 -4.73 2.35
CA PRO A 12 -10.90 -3.30 2.11
C PRO A 12 -11.58 -2.87 0.81
N LYS A 13 -12.15 -1.66 0.77
CA LYS A 13 -12.73 -1.09 -0.47
C LYS A 13 -11.70 -0.26 -1.25
N SER A 14 -10.57 0.09 -0.63
CA SER A 14 -9.44 0.76 -1.28
C SER A 14 -8.11 0.37 -0.64
N ILE A 15 -7.05 0.27 -1.44
CA ILE A 15 -5.73 -0.16 -0.97
C ILE A 15 -4.64 0.80 -1.46
N ALA A 16 -3.89 1.38 -0.53
CA ALA A 16 -2.66 2.09 -0.87
C ALA A 16 -1.45 1.15 -0.81
N VAL A 17 -0.60 1.18 -1.83
CA VAL A 17 0.66 0.41 -1.87
C VAL A 17 1.83 1.35 -1.68
N ILE A 18 2.37 1.40 -0.47
CA ILE A 18 3.49 2.26 -0.11
C ILE A 18 4.80 1.60 -0.53
N GLY A 19 5.61 2.30 -1.32
CA GLY A 19 6.79 1.69 -1.96
C GLY A 19 6.45 0.95 -3.26
N ALA A 20 5.37 1.34 -3.93
CA ALA A 20 5.02 0.84 -5.25
C ALA A 20 6.20 1.01 -6.23
N SER A 21 6.36 0.06 -7.14
CA SER A 21 7.51 0.03 -8.05
C SER A 21 7.20 -0.64 -9.37
N MET A 22 7.90 -0.21 -10.43
CA MET A 22 7.94 -0.93 -11.72
C MET A 22 9.06 -1.98 -11.79
N LYS A 23 9.90 -2.10 -10.76
CA LYS A 23 11.03 -3.06 -10.75
C LYS A 23 10.54 -4.46 -10.33
N PRO A 24 10.62 -5.50 -11.18
CA PRO A 24 10.01 -6.81 -10.91
C PRO A 24 10.43 -7.51 -9.62
N HIS A 25 11.67 -7.27 -9.17
CA HIS A 25 12.24 -7.86 -7.95
C HIS A 25 11.79 -7.17 -6.64
N ARG A 26 11.04 -6.07 -6.72
CA ARG A 26 10.61 -5.34 -5.52
C ARG A 26 9.24 -5.81 -5.05
N ALA A 27 9.07 -5.93 -3.74
CA ALA A 27 7.79 -6.27 -3.11
C ALA A 27 6.63 -5.38 -3.61
N GLY A 28 6.86 -4.08 -3.78
CA GLY A 28 5.83 -3.16 -4.28
C GLY A 28 5.39 -3.45 -5.72
N TYR A 29 6.26 -3.99 -6.58
CA TYR A 29 5.85 -4.45 -7.91
C TYR A 29 4.96 -5.69 -7.81
N LEU A 30 5.39 -6.67 -7.00
CA LEU A 30 4.65 -7.91 -6.79
C LEU A 30 3.25 -7.62 -6.23
N MET A 31 3.15 -6.71 -5.25
CA MET A 31 1.87 -6.32 -4.66
C MET A 31 0.94 -5.66 -5.67
N MET A 32 1.45 -4.68 -6.44
CA MET A 32 0.67 -4.03 -7.50
C MET A 32 0.18 -5.04 -8.54
N ARG A 33 1.07 -5.92 -9.02
CA ARG A 33 0.71 -6.97 -9.99
C ARG A 33 -0.37 -7.90 -9.43
N ASN A 34 -0.22 -8.36 -8.20
CA ASN A 34 -1.15 -9.30 -7.60
C ASN A 34 -2.54 -8.67 -7.36
N LEU A 35 -2.60 -7.40 -6.94
CA LEU A 35 -3.88 -6.70 -6.77
C LEU A 35 -4.61 -6.52 -8.10
N LEU A 36 -3.89 -6.11 -9.15
CA LEU A 36 -4.47 -5.88 -10.47
C LEU A 36 -4.87 -7.20 -11.16
N ALA A 37 -4.00 -8.21 -11.13
CA ALA A 37 -4.28 -9.52 -11.73
C ALA A 37 -5.31 -10.32 -10.91
N GLY A 38 -5.39 -10.10 -9.61
CA GLY A 38 -6.34 -10.74 -8.70
C GLY A 38 -7.77 -10.19 -8.76
N GLY A 39 -8.03 -9.19 -9.62
CA GLY A 39 -9.37 -8.63 -9.80
C GLY A 39 -9.86 -7.81 -8.60
N PHE A 40 -8.96 -7.13 -7.89
CA PHE A 40 -9.39 -6.19 -6.85
C PHE A 40 -10.23 -5.06 -7.48
N ASN A 41 -11.50 -4.99 -7.10
CA ASN A 41 -12.48 -4.09 -7.72
C ASN A 41 -12.51 -2.68 -7.10
N GLY A 42 -11.68 -2.42 -6.09
CA GLY A 42 -11.56 -1.11 -5.46
C GLY A 42 -10.39 -0.29 -6.03
N PRO A 43 -10.28 1.00 -5.67
CA PRO A 43 -9.15 1.82 -6.06
C PRO A 43 -7.83 1.29 -5.47
N VAL A 44 -6.82 1.14 -6.32
CA VAL A 44 -5.44 0.89 -5.93
C VAL A 44 -4.66 2.20 -6.02
N LEU A 45 -4.04 2.62 -4.91
CA LEU A 45 -3.31 3.88 -4.81
C LEU A 45 -1.80 3.60 -4.65
N PRO A 46 -1.03 3.50 -5.75
CA PRO A 46 0.42 3.37 -5.64
C PRO A 46 1.04 4.64 -5.07
N VAL A 47 1.88 4.50 -4.05
CA VAL A 47 2.61 5.62 -3.44
C VAL A 47 4.11 5.42 -3.63
N THR A 48 4.72 6.29 -4.43
CA THR A 48 6.15 6.29 -4.74
C THR A 48 6.56 7.63 -5.36
N PRO A 49 7.68 8.23 -4.92
CA PRO A 49 8.22 9.42 -5.58
C PRO A 49 8.94 9.10 -6.90
N ALA A 50 9.21 7.82 -7.18
CA ALA A 50 10.06 7.40 -8.29
C ALA A 50 9.33 7.36 -9.65
N TRP A 51 8.00 7.27 -9.65
CA TRP A 51 7.22 7.01 -10.86
C TRP A 51 5.92 7.81 -10.83
N LYS A 52 5.51 8.39 -11.96
CA LYS A 52 4.19 9.02 -12.12
C LYS A 52 3.05 7.99 -12.28
N ALA A 53 3.39 6.79 -12.72
CA ALA A 53 2.47 5.66 -12.82
C ALA A 53 3.20 4.34 -12.55
N VAL A 54 2.50 3.36 -11.98
CA VAL A 54 3.00 2.00 -11.74
C VAL A 54 1.99 1.02 -12.34
N LEU A 55 2.44 0.21 -13.31
CA LEU A 55 1.60 -0.73 -14.07
C LEU A 55 0.35 -0.07 -14.69
N GLY A 56 0.50 1.16 -15.20
CA GLY A 56 -0.59 1.92 -15.82
C GLY A 56 -1.51 2.65 -14.82
N VAL A 57 -1.31 2.47 -13.51
CA VAL A 57 -2.08 3.15 -12.46
C VAL A 57 -1.34 4.42 -12.00
N MET A 58 -2.04 5.55 -11.93
CA MET A 58 -1.49 6.82 -11.46
C MET A 58 -0.93 6.69 -10.03
N ALA A 59 0.31 7.14 -9.84
CA ALA A 59 1.02 7.04 -8.58
C ALA A 59 1.18 8.41 -7.92
N TRP A 60 1.18 8.40 -6.59
CA TRP A 60 1.29 9.60 -5.75
C TRP A 60 2.68 9.67 -5.12
N PRO A 61 3.30 10.86 -5.01
CA PRO A 61 4.66 10.98 -4.50
C PRO A 61 4.78 10.62 -3.01
N ASP A 62 3.71 10.85 -2.24
CA ASP A 62 3.63 10.62 -0.80
C ASP A 62 2.19 10.35 -0.33
N ILE A 63 2.04 10.00 0.95
CA ILE A 63 0.74 9.70 1.60
C ILE A 63 -0.15 10.94 1.68
N ALA A 64 0.45 12.13 1.87
CA ALA A 64 -0.30 13.37 2.01
C ALA A 64 -1.01 13.74 0.71
N SER A 65 -0.40 13.44 -0.43
CA SER A 65 -0.92 13.69 -1.78
C SER A 65 -2.04 12.75 -2.20
N LEU A 66 -2.34 11.69 -1.43
CA LEU A 66 -3.43 10.77 -1.77
C LEU A 66 -4.78 11.52 -1.85
N PRO A 67 -5.62 11.21 -2.85
CA PRO A 67 -6.88 11.92 -3.10
C PRO A 67 -7.93 11.63 -2.00
N PHE A 68 -7.78 10.54 -1.27
CA PHE A 68 -8.61 10.17 -0.13
C PHE A 68 -7.85 9.21 0.79
N THR A 69 -8.41 8.95 1.97
CA THR A 69 -7.84 8.04 2.96
C THR A 69 -8.09 6.58 2.56
N PRO A 70 -7.04 5.76 2.38
CA PRO A 70 -7.22 4.34 2.03
C PRO A 70 -7.78 3.55 3.21
N ASP A 71 -8.58 2.52 2.93
CA ASP A 71 -9.09 1.60 3.96
C ASP A 71 -7.98 0.73 4.53
N LEU A 72 -7.03 0.36 3.68
CA LEU A 72 -5.85 -0.45 3.99
C LEU A 72 -4.60 0.12 3.30
N ALA A 73 -3.51 0.24 4.04
CA ALA A 73 -2.19 0.49 3.48
C ALA A 73 -1.32 -0.77 3.53
N ILE A 74 -0.63 -1.09 2.45
CA ILE A 74 0.37 -2.14 2.39
C ILE A 74 1.75 -1.49 2.27
N LEU A 75 2.59 -1.67 3.28
CA LEU A 75 3.95 -1.13 3.28
C LEU A 75 4.90 -2.15 2.65
N CYS A 76 5.44 -1.80 1.48
CA CYS A 76 6.48 -2.54 0.77
C CYS A 76 7.83 -1.80 0.82
N THR A 77 8.13 -1.20 1.96
CA THR A 77 9.35 -0.41 2.21
C THR A 77 10.29 -1.13 3.19
N ASN A 78 11.51 -0.59 3.36
CA ASN A 78 12.40 -1.05 4.42
C ASN A 78 11.75 -0.82 5.80
N ALA A 79 11.90 -1.78 6.72
CA ALA A 79 11.34 -1.73 8.07
C ALA A 79 11.70 -0.45 8.84
N SER A 80 12.90 0.11 8.61
CA SER A 80 13.33 1.35 9.26
C SER A 80 12.46 2.57 8.90
N ARG A 81 11.75 2.53 7.78
CA ARG A 81 10.84 3.60 7.35
C ARG A 81 9.42 3.43 7.89
N ASN A 82 9.08 2.26 8.40
CA ASN A 82 7.70 1.95 8.77
C ASN A 82 7.15 2.85 9.87
N PRO A 83 7.87 3.23 10.94
CA PRO A 83 7.33 4.12 11.97
C PRO A 83 6.81 5.45 11.39
N ALA A 84 7.65 6.15 10.63
CA ALA A 84 7.27 7.43 10.02
C ALA A 84 6.13 7.29 8.99
N LEU A 85 6.08 6.16 8.26
CA LEU A 85 4.99 5.89 7.32
C LEU A 85 3.68 5.59 8.04
N LEU A 86 3.72 4.87 9.18
CA LEU A 86 2.56 4.61 10.01
C LEU A 86 2.02 5.90 10.63
N ASP A 87 2.91 6.80 11.08
CA ASP A 87 2.51 8.13 11.57
C ASP A 87 1.81 8.96 10.49
N ALA A 88 2.38 8.99 9.28
CA ALA A 88 1.79 9.69 8.15
C ALA A 88 0.43 9.08 7.72
N LEU A 89 0.31 7.76 7.75
CA LEU A 89 -0.96 7.05 7.52
C LEU A 89 -2.00 7.39 8.59
N GLY A 90 -1.59 7.41 9.86
CA GLY A 90 -2.43 7.79 11.00
C GLY A 90 -2.93 9.23 10.87
N ALA A 91 -2.06 10.16 10.50
CA ALA A 91 -2.42 11.57 10.26
C ALA A 91 -3.40 11.73 9.09
N LYS A 92 -3.30 10.89 8.04
CA LYS A 92 -4.27 10.84 6.93
C LYS A 92 -5.58 10.14 7.34
N GLY A 93 -5.64 9.52 8.52
CA GLY A 93 -6.81 8.81 9.03
C GLY A 93 -6.89 7.33 8.64
N CYS A 94 -5.83 6.76 8.05
CA CYS A 94 -5.79 5.35 7.70
C CYS A 94 -5.57 4.50 8.95
N LYS A 95 -6.58 3.70 9.31
CA LYS A 95 -6.60 2.95 10.58
C LYS A 95 -5.95 1.57 10.50
N ARG A 96 -5.56 1.12 9.30
CA ARG A 96 -5.15 -0.27 9.04
C ARG A 96 -3.96 -0.30 8.10
N ALA A 97 -2.91 -0.98 8.54
CA ALA A 97 -1.71 -1.16 7.76
C ALA A 97 -1.19 -2.60 7.89
N LEU A 98 -0.70 -3.15 6.78
CA LEU A 98 0.01 -4.42 6.72
C LEU A 98 1.43 -4.14 6.23
N SER A 99 2.43 -4.50 7.03
CA SER A 99 3.82 -4.45 6.59
C SER A 99 4.16 -5.73 5.85
N PHE A 100 4.48 -5.62 4.57
CA PHE A 100 4.92 -6.74 3.77
C PHE A 100 6.44 -6.92 3.93
N LEU A 101 6.81 -7.70 4.94
CA LEU A 101 8.20 -8.04 5.20
C LEU A 101 8.58 -9.26 4.35
N LEU A 102 9.03 -9.03 3.12
CA LEU A 102 9.64 -10.10 2.34
C LEU A 102 11.07 -10.32 2.88
N HIS A 103 11.23 -11.18 3.89
CA HIS A 103 12.50 -11.86 4.12
C HIS A 103 12.69 -12.81 2.94
N VAL A 104 13.18 -12.30 1.81
CA VAL A 104 13.88 -13.15 0.86
C VAL A 104 15.20 -13.41 1.56
N ALA A 105 15.25 -14.49 2.33
CA ALA A 105 16.51 -15.13 2.63
C ALA A 105 17.16 -15.41 1.26
N THR A 106 18.14 -14.59 0.92
CA THR A 106 19.18 -14.96 -0.05
C THR A 106 19.93 -16.17 0.47
#